data_AF-A0A4P9JAH2-F1
#
_entry.id   AF-A0A4P9JAH2-F1
#
_cell.length_a   1.000
_cell.length_b   1.000
_cell.length_c   1.000
_cell.angle_alpha   90.00
_cell.angle_beta   90.00
_cell.angle_gamma   90.00
#
_symmetry.space_group_name_H-M   'P 1'
#
loop_
_entity.id
_entity.type
_entity.pdbx_description
1 polymer ?
#
loop_
_entity_poly.entity_id
_entity_poly.type
_entity_poly.pdbx_seq_one_letter_code
_entity_poly.pdbx_strand_id
1 'polypeptide(L)'
;MSATEHATGHASGHVTADPAERVPGAARGTAADPGPALAGVSAAPLDASAIEASVVTARCGAALTFTGVVRDHDPEADGTVTALEYTSHPDAGAILDGIVARHARGPGHPDGEVRVAAVHRTGPLAVGDLALVVSVASAHRAEAFEACRAVVEDIKAEVPIWKRQHTASGAPHWVGLP
;
A
#
# COMPACT_ATOMS: atom_id res chain seq x y z
N MET A 1 -56.06 -16.94 -38.04
CA MET A 1 -55.15 -16.53 -36.96
C MET A 1 -55.07 -17.70 -35.98
N SER A 2 -53.98 -18.47 -36.03
CA SER A 2 -53.49 -19.30 -34.92
C SER A 2 -52.21 -19.98 -35.35
N ALA A 3 -51.26 -19.95 -34.43
CA ALA A 3 -49.86 -20.31 -34.60
C ALA A 3 -49.64 -21.82 -34.75
N THR A 4 -48.54 -22.20 -35.39
CA THR A 4 -47.89 -23.48 -35.14
C THR A 4 -46.40 -23.25 -35.09
N GLU A 5 -45.84 -23.58 -33.93
CA GLU A 5 -44.46 -23.42 -33.53
C GLU A 5 -43.57 -24.34 -34.37
N HIS A 6 -42.49 -23.80 -34.93
CA HIS A 6 -41.39 -24.59 -35.48
C HIS A 6 -40.25 -24.58 -34.48
N ALA A 7 -40.18 -25.66 -33.69
CA ALA A 7 -38.98 -26.04 -32.96
C ALA A 7 -38.05 -26.77 -33.93
N THR A 8 -36.93 -26.14 -34.30
CA THR A 8 -35.79 -26.81 -34.96
C THR A 8 -34.66 -26.92 -33.95
N GLY A 9 -34.34 -28.16 -33.57
CA GLY A 9 -33.21 -28.48 -32.71
C GLY A 9 -31.88 -28.08 -33.34
N HIS A 10 -30.91 -27.77 -32.48
CA HIS A 10 -29.50 -27.76 -32.83
C HIS A 10 -28.76 -28.68 -31.87
N ALA A 11 -27.95 -29.55 -32.49
CA ALA A 11 -27.28 -30.67 -31.88
C ALA A 11 -26.18 -30.25 -30.89
N SER A 12 -26.04 -31.06 -29.84
CA SER A 12 -24.89 -31.06 -28.92
C SER A 12 -23.58 -31.28 -29.68
N GLY A 13 -22.68 -30.31 -29.60
CA GLY A 13 -21.24 -30.52 -29.79
C GLY A 13 -20.56 -30.56 -28.43
N HIS A 14 -20.32 -31.75 -27.91
CA HIS A 14 -19.50 -31.95 -26.71
C HIS A 14 -18.02 -31.89 -27.13
N VAL A 15 -17.36 -30.77 -26.86
CA VAL A 15 -15.90 -30.69 -26.93
C VAL A 15 -15.34 -31.37 -25.69
N THR A 16 -14.81 -32.57 -25.86
CA THR A 16 -13.95 -33.23 -24.87
C THR A 16 -12.59 -32.53 -24.90
N ALA A 17 -12.27 -31.75 -23.88
CA ALA A 17 -10.92 -31.28 -23.64
C ALA A 17 -10.07 -32.43 -23.10
N ASP A 18 -8.92 -32.66 -23.73
CA ASP A 18 -7.94 -33.70 -23.38
C ASP A 18 -7.27 -33.38 -22.03
N PRO A 19 -7.25 -34.31 -21.04
CA PRO A 19 -6.63 -34.06 -19.75
C PRO A 19 -5.21 -34.62 -19.72
N ALA A 20 -4.21 -33.83 -20.11
CA ALA A 20 -2.86 -33.83 -19.52
C ALA A 20 -1.89 -33.01 -20.37
N GLU A 21 -1.76 -31.72 -20.07
CA GLU A 21 -0.46 -31.06 -20.23
C GLU A 21 -0.15 -30.28 -18.96
N ARG A 22 0.53 -30.97 -18.06
CA ARG A 22 1.01 -30.41 -16.80
C ARG A 22 2.22 -29.55 -17.13
N VAL A 23 2.02 -28.24 -17.15
CA VAL A 23 3.11 -27.26 -17.26
C VAL A 23 4.18 -27.62 -16.21
N PRO A 24 5.46 -27.82 -16.60
CA PRO A 24 6.51 -28.15 -15.65
C PRO A 24 6.58 -27.06 -14.58
N GLY A 25 6.46 -27.46 -13.32
CA GLY A 25 6.50 -26.56 -12.18
C GLY A 25 7.80 -25.78 -12.21
N ALA A 26 7.70 -24.45 -12.34
CA ALA A 26 8.80 -23.56 -12.03
C ALA A 26 9.30 -23.95 -10.64
N ALA A 27 10.57 -24.33 -10.55
CA ALA A 27 11.22 -24.56 -9.28
C ALA A 27 10.95 -23.32 -8.42
N ARG A 28 10.21 -23.50 -7.31
CA ARG A 28 10.04 -22.44 -6.32
C ARG A 28 11.43 -22.18 -5.77
N GLY A 29 12.11 -21.20 -6.34
CA GLY A 29 13.20 -20.56 -5.65
C GLY A 29 12.68 -20.20 -4.27
N THR A 30 13.35 -20.68 -3.23
CA THR A 30 13.12 -20.17 -1.89
C THR A 30 13.41 -18.68 -1.98
N ALA A 31 12.36 -17.86 -2.11
CA ALA A 31 12.51 -16.42 -1.97
C ALA A 31 13.23 -16.24 -0.64
N ALA A 32 14.47 -15.74 -0.71
CA ALA A 32 15.22 -15.42 0.49
C ALA A 32 14.31 -14.56 1.37
N ASP A 33 14.31 -14.82 2.68
CA ASP A 33 13.54 -13.99 3.60
C ASP A 33 13.90 -12.53 3.29
N PRO A 34 12.91 -11.66 2.99
CA PRO A 34 13.20 -10.28 2.69
C PRO A 34 14.03 -9.69 3.83
N GLY A 35 14.96 -8.80 3.47
CA GLY A 35 15.74 -8.04 4.43
C GLY A 35 14.87 -7.30 5.46
N PRO A 36 15.48 -6.61 6.44
CA PRO A 36 14.71 -5.93 7.48
C PRO A 36 13.64 -5.02 6.88
N ALA A 37 12.48 -4.97 7.55
CA ALA A 37 11.35 -4.14 7.18
C ALA A 37 11.81 -2.70 6.88
N LEU A 38 11.43 -2.16 5.73
CA LEU A 38 11.75 -0.79 5.35
C LEU A 38 10.91 0.18 6.19
N ALA A 39 11.54 0.87 7.13
CA ALA A 39 10.91 1.88 7.97
C ALA A 39 11.74 3.17 7.97
N GLY A 40 11.14 4.31 7.63
CA GLY A 40 11.77 5.61 7.86
C GLY A 40 11.28 6.77 7.01
N VAL A 41 12.12 7.81 6.94
CA VAL A 41 11.88 9.03 6.18
C VAL A 41 12.89 9.12 5.03
N SER A 42 12.45 9.52 3.85
CA SER A 42 13.29 9.64 2.65
C SER A 42 13.06 10.98 1.94
N ALA A 43 14.11 11.56 1.36
CA ALA A 43 13.97 12.69 0.43
C ALA A 43 13.73 12.24 -1.03
N ALA A 44 13.98 10.96 -1.33
CA ALA A 44 13.83 10.41 -2.67
C ALA A 44 12.37 10.01 -2.98
N PRO A 45 11.97 9.98 -4.27
CA PRO A 45 10.69 9.39 -4.68
C PRO A 45 10.53 7.97 -4.14
N LEU A 46 9.31 7.64 -3.71
CA LEU A 46 8.99 6.32 -3.15
C LEU A 46 8.61 5.35 -4.27
N ASP A 47 9.10 4.11 -4.17
CA ASP A 47 8.69 3.00 -5.03
C ASP A 47 7.79 2.06 -4.22
N ALA A 48 6.47 2.15 -4.47
CA ALA A 48 5.48 1.35 -3.75
C ALA A 48 5.67 -0.16 -4.01
N SER A 49 6.06 -0.56 -5.21
CA SER A 49 6.28 -1.97 -5.55
C SER A 49 7.52 -2.53 -4.86
N ALA A 50 8.60 -1.75 -4.75
CA ALA A 50 9.78 -2.16 -4.00
C ALA A 50 9.49 -2.29 -2.50
N ILE A 51 8.71 -1.37 -1.93
CA ILE A 51 8.31 -1.41 -0.52
C ILE A 51 7.40 -2.61 -0.26
N GLU A 52 6.45 -2.90 -1.15
CA GLU A 52 5.60 -4.11 -1.06
C GLU A 52 6.44 -5.39 -1.10
N ALA A 53 7.38 -5.48 -2.04
CA ALA A 53 8.27 -6.63 -2.16
C ALA A 53 9.10 -6.91 -0.89
N SER A 54 9.37 -5.89 -0.06
CA SER A 54 10.11 -6.08 1.20
C SER A 54 9.31 -6.81 2.30
N VAL A 55 7.98 -6.85 2.20
CA VAL A 55 7.13 -7.50 3.21
C VAL A 55 6.61 -8.87 2.76
N VAL A 56 6.54 -9.14 1.46
CA VAL A 56 5.95 -10.38 0.95
C VAL A 56 6.92 -11.56 1.08
N THR A 57 6.42 -12.68 1.62
CA THR A 57 7.15 -13.95 1.72
C THR A 57 6.29 -15.10 1.19
N ALA A 58 6.88 -16.29 1.09
CA ALA A 58 6.13 -17.51 0.76
C ALA A 58 5.05 -17.90 1.79
N ARG A 59 5.05 -17.30 3.00
CA ARG A 59 4.05 -17.52 4.04
C ARG A 59 2.86 -16.55 3.94
N CYS A 60 2.95 -15.53 3.10
CA CYS A 60 1.91 -14.53 2.94
C CYS A 60 0.84 -15.00 1.94
N GLY A 61 -0.43 -14.92 2.34
CA GLY A 61 -1.59 -15.11 1.47
C GLY A 61 -2.28 -13.80 1.09
N ALA A 62 -1.87 -12.68 1.71
CA ALA A 62 -2.34 -11.35 1.41
C ALA A 62 -1.20 -10.33 1.54
N ALA A 63 -1.24 -9.32 0.68
CA ALA A 63 -0.46 -8.10 0.80
C ALA A 63 -1.39 -6.92 0.54
N LEU A 64 -1.19 -5.83 1.25
CA LEU A 64 -1.95 -4.60 1.09
C LEU A 64 -1.01 -3.40 1.22
N THR A 65 -1.08 -2.53 0.21
CA THR A 65 -0.27 -1.31 0.15
C THR A 65 -1.19 -0.10 0.16
N PHE A 66 -1.05 0.75 1.17
CA PHE A 66 -1.61 2.09 1.20
C PHE A 66 -0.62 3.09 0.59
N THR A 67 -1.14 4.00 -0.23
CA THR A 67 -0.38 5.12 -0.78
C THR A 67 -1.05 6.45 -0.44
N GLY A 68 -0.33 7.31 0.26
CA GLY A 68 -0.70 8.70 0.46
C GLY A 68 -0.24 9.51 -0.74
N VAL A 69 -1.18 9.94 -1.58
CA VAL A 69 -0.92 10.69 -2.81
C VAL A 69 -1.24 12.16 -2.62
N VAL A 70 -0.37 13.05 -3.10
CA VAL A 70 -0.63 14.49 -3.10
C VAL A 70 -1.79 14.81 -4.05
N ARG A 71 -2.81 15.51 -3.55
CA ARG A 71 -3.97 15.97 -4.31
C ARG A 71 -3.86 17.45 -4.64
N ASP A 72 -4.61 17.89 -5.64
CA ASP A 72 -4.73 19.28 -6.09
C ASP A 72 -5.71 20.13 -5.25
N HIS A 73 -6.31 19.55 -4.21
CA HIS A 73 -7.24 20.23 -3.33
C HIS A 73 -7.07 19.77 -1.88
N ASP A 74 -7.26 20.71 -0.97
CA ASP A 74 -7.28 20.50 0.47
C ASP A 74 -8.31 21.47 1.07
N PRO A 75 -9.21 21.02 1.97
CA PRO A 75 -10.19 21.90 2.61
C PRO A 75 -9.59 23.11 3.34
N GLU A 76 -8.32 23.02 3.74
CA GLU A 76 -7.60 24.09 4.44
C GLU A 76 -6.82 25.00 3.48
N ALA A 77 -6.85 24.72 2.17
CA ALA A 77 -6.14 25.51 1.17
C ALA A 77 -6.93 26.69 0.63
N ASP A 78 -6.25 27.83 0.49
CA ASP A 78 -6.75 28.98 -0.26
C ASP A 78 -6.51 28.81 -1.76
N GLY A 79 -7.36 27.99 -2.39
CA GLY A 79 -7.34 27.70 -3.83
C GLY A 79 -6.71 26.34 -4.18
N THR A 80 -6.43 26.14 -5.48
CA THR A 80 -5.87 24.89 -6.00
C THR A 80 -4.45 24.66 -5.48
N VAL A 81 -4.21 23.50 -4.88
CA VAL A 81 -2.88 23.05 -4.42
C VAL A 81 -2.06 22.65 -5.65
N THR A 82 -0.86 23.18 -5.77
CA THR A 82 0.07 22.90 -6.88
C THR A 82 1.23 22.01 -6.46
N ALA A 83 1.61 22.06 -5.17
CA ALA A 83 2.65 21.24 -4.58
C ALA A 83 2.54 21.21 -3.05
N LEU A 84 3.19 20.22 -2.44
CA LEU A 84 3.44 20.17 -1.00
C LEU A 84 4.94 20.19 -0.72
N GLU A 85 5.34 20.75 0.42
CA GLU A 85 6.68 20.62 0.97
C GLU A 85 6.59 19.99 2.35
N TYR A 86 7.22 18.83 2.54
CA TYR A 86 7.19 18.09 3.80
C TYR A 86 8.49 18.28 4.58
N THR A 87 8.38 18.61 5.85
CA THR A 87 9.50 18.69 6.80
C THR A 87 9.27 17.74 7.96
N SER A 88 10.34 17.21 8.57
CA SER A 88 10.24 16.24 9.66
C SER A 88 11.13 16.60 10.84
N HIS A 89 10.70 16.26 12.05
CA HIS A 89 11.58 16.28 13.22
C HIS A 89 12.71 15.24 13.06
N PRO A 90 13.91 15.45 13.65
CA PRO A 90 14.98 14.45 13.64
C PRO A 90 14.55 13.06 14.12
N ASP A 91 13.62 13.00 15.07
CA ASP A 91 13.14 11.73 15.64
C ASP A 91 12.07 11.03 14.78
N ALA A 92 11.57 11.66 13.72
CA ALA A 92 10.47 11.12 12.92
C ALA A 92 10.75 9.71 12.38
N GLY A 93 11.99 9.45 11.93
CA GLY A 93 12.39 8.13 11.47
C GLY A 93 12.35 7.07 12.56
N ALA A 94 12.82 7.40 13.77
CA ALA A 94 12.82 6.47 14.90
C ALA A 94 11.41 6.20 15.44
N ILE A 95 10.54 7.22 15.47
CA ILE A 95 9.13 7.04 15.85
C ILE A 95 8.41 6.14 14.85
N LEU A 96 8.62 6.37 13.55
CA LEU A 96 8.04 5.55 12.49
C LEU A 96 8.51 4.09 12.59
N ASP A 97 9.80 3.86 12.81
CA ASP A 97 10.37 2.52 13.07
C ASP A 97 9.70 1.85 14.27
N GLY A 98 9.50 2.58 15.38
CA GLY A 98 8.77 2.09 16.54
C GLY A 98 7.33 1.68 16.25
N ILE A 99 6.62 2.44 15.41
CA ILE A 99 5.25 2.10 14.96
C ILE A 99 5.26 0.82 14.13
N VAL A 100 6.17 0.70 13.16
CA VAL A 100 6.32 -0.51 12.33
C VAL A 100 6.61 -1.73 13.20
N ALA A 101 7.55 -1.62 14.14
CA ALA A 101 7.90 -2.69 15.05
C ALA A 101 6.72 -3.12 15.96
N ARG A 102 5.91 -2.15 16.42
CA ARG A 102 4.73 -2.40 17.26
C ARG A 102 3.64 -3.21 16.54
N HIS A 103 3.48 -3.02 15.24
CA HIS A 103 2.47 -3.73 14.43
C HIS A 103 2.98 -5.02 13.79
N ALA A 104 4.30 -5.18 13.68
CA ALA A 104 4.91 -6.41 13.19
C ALA A 104 4.70 -7.57 14.18
N ARG A 105 4.29 -8.72 13.67
CA ARG A 105 4.10 -9.96 14.44
C ARG A 105 4.98 -11.03 13.84
N GLY A 106 5.91 -11.55 14.63
CA GLY A 106 6.85 -12.58 14.18
C GLY A 106 6.20 -13.96 13.98
N PRO A 107 6.97 -14.93 13.46
CA PRO A 107 6.54 -16.31 13.36
C PRO A 107 6.11 -16.87 14.74
N GLY A 108 4.99 -17.57 14.78
CA GLY A 108 4.47 -18.19 16.01
C GLY A 108 3.65 -17.27 16.92
N HIS A 109 3.40 -16.03 16.52
CA HIS A 109 2.43 -15.17 17.21
C HIS A 109 1.02 -15.82 17.17
N PRO A 110 0.24 -15.81 18.27
CA PRO A 110 -1.08 -16.45 18.32
C PRO A 110 -2.04 -15.96 17.24
N ASP A 111 -1.98 -14.66 16.93
CA ASP A 111 -2.79 -14.01 15.89
C ASP A 111 -2.13 -14.02 14.49
N GLY A 112 -1.09 -14.84 14.30
CA GLY A 112 -0.39 -15.00 13.03
C GLY A 112 0.71 -13.96 12.75
N GLU A 113 1.56 -14.28 11.76
CA GLU A 113 2.65 -13.41 11.31
C GLU A 113 2.11 -12.23 10.49
N VAL A 114 2.61 -11.03 10.81
CA VAL A 114 2.36 -9.80 10.08
C VAL A 114 3.67 -9.06 9.87
N ARG A 115 3.94 -8.74 8.61
CA ARG A 115 5.13 -8.01 8.17
C ARG A 115 4.68 -6.63 7.73
N VAL A 116 5.39 -5.60 8.16
CA VAL A 116 5.02 -4.19 7.93
C VAL A 116 6.24 -3.44 7.40
N ALA A 117 6.03 -2.56 6.43
CA ALA A 117 7.00 -1.57 5.98
C ALA A 117 6.29 -0.23 5.82
N ALA A 118 6.96 0.88 6.14
CA ALA A 118 6.41 2.22 5.98
C ALA A 118 7.51 3.22 5.64
N VAL A 119 7.30 4.05 4.63
CA VAL A 119 8.24 5.12 4.28
C VAL A 119 7.48 6.40 4.00
N HIS A 120 7.86 7.49 4.68
CA HIS A 120 7.34 8.82 4.40
C HIS A 120 8.37 9.64 3.62
N ARG A 121 7.92 10.38 2.59
CA ARG A 121 8.76 11.29 1.81
C ARG A 121 8.77 12.69 2.42
N THR A 122 9.93 13.31 2.49
CA THR A 122 10.13 14.73 2.83
C THR A 122 10.67 15.51 1.64
N GLY A 123 10.69 16.84 1.76
CA GLY A 123 11.06 17.76 0.69
C GLY A 123 9.87 18.12 -0.21
N PRO A 124 10.13 18.64 -1.42
CA PRO A 124 9.09 19.06 -2.35
C PRO A 124 8.45 17.88 -3.07
N LEU A 125 7.11 17.89 -3.15
CA LEU A 125 6.28 16.91 -3.84
C LEU A 125 5.27 17.61 -4.75
N ALA A 126 5.16 17.13 -5.99
CA ALA A 126 4.13 17.59 -6.92
C ALA A 126 2.80 16.88 -6.65
N VAL A 127 1.69 17.43 -7.17
CA VAL A 127 0.42 16.69 -7.25
C VAL A 127 0.63 15.37 -7.98
N GLY A 128 0.11 14.28 -7.41
CA GLY A 128 0.31 12.91 -7.90
C GLY A 128 1.52 12.18 -7.30
N ASP A 129 2.44 12.87 -6.61
CA ASP A 129 3.56 12.22 -5.93
C ASP A 129 3.10 11.41 -4.70
N LEU A 130 3.87 10.38 -4.37
CA LEU A 130 3.70 9.60 -3.15
C LEU A 130 4.38 10.30 -1.96
N ALA A 131 3.58 10.68 -0.97
CA ALA A 131 4.02 11.22 0.31
C ALA A 131 4.25 10.12 1.35
N LEU A 132 3.45 9.06 1.34
CA LEU A 132 3.53 7.96 2.29
C LEU A 132 3.25 6.64 1.58
N VAL A 133 4.06 5.63 1.83
CA VAL A 133 3.74 4.25 1.46
C VAL A 133 3.76 3.41 2.72
N VAL A 134 2.69 2.66 2.97
CA VAL A 134 2.63 1.64 4.02
C VAL A 134 2.27 0.33 3.34
N SER A 135 3.09 -0.70 3.51
CA SER A 135 2.80 -2.04 3.01
C SER A 135 2.76 -3.05 4.14
N VAL A 136 1.76 -3.91 4.11
CA VAL A 136 1.57 -4.99 5.08
C VAL A 136 1.35 -6.30 4.35
N ALA A 137 1.98 -7.37 4.84
CA ALA A 137 1.72 -8.73 4.37
C ALA A 137 1.45 -9.69 5.53
N SER A 138 0.53 -10.63 5.31
CA SER A 138 0.04 -11.58 6.30
C SER A 138 -0.44 -12.87 5.63
N ALA A 139 -0.69 -13.91 6.42
CA ALA A 139 -1.27 -15.17 5.90
C ALA A 139 -2.69 -14.98 5.35
N HIS A 140 -3.47 -14.06 5.94
CA HIS A 140 -4.88 -13.85 5.63
C HIS A 140 -5.21 -12.36 5.50
N ARG A 141 -6.21 -12.06 4.66
CA ARG A 141 -6.52 -10.68 4.24
C ARG A 141 -7.05 -9.78 5.37
N ALA A 142 -7.75 -10.34 6.36
CA ALA A 142 -8.39 -9.54 7.41
C ALA A 142 -7.33 -8.78 8.22
N GLU A 143 -6.28 -9.50 8.59
CA GLU A 143 -5.12 -9.03 9.33
C GLU A 143 -4.35 -7.98 8.54
N ALA A 144 -4.22 -8.13 7.22
CA ALA A 144 -3.59 -7.13 6.36
C ALA A 144 -4.37 -5.82 6.34
N PHE A 145 -5.71 -5.88 6.22
CA PHE A 145 -6.56 -4.68 6.26
C PHE A 145 -6.48 -3.97 7.60
N GLU A 146 -6.63 -4.73 8.70
CA GLU A 146 -6.60 -4.17 10.05
C GLU A 146 -5.25 -3.52 10.37
N ALA A 147 -4.15 -4.24 10.14
CA ALA A 147 -2.81 -3.73 10.43
C ALA A 147 -2.42 -2.55 9.53
N CYS A 148 -2.73 -2.58 8.23
CA CYS A 148 -2.41 -1.44 7.36
C CYS A 148 -3.15 -0.18 7.78
N ARG A 149 -4.43 -0.28 8.15
CA ARG A 149 -5.17 0.86 8.67
C ARG A 149 -4.54 1.39 9.95
N ALA A 150 -4.27 0.50 10.92
CA ALA A 150 -3.71 0.89 12.21
C ALA A 150 -2.35 1.61 12.06
N VAL A 151 -1.46 1.09 11.22
CA VAL A 151 -0.14 1.72 10.96
C VAL A 151 -0.30 3.11 10.35
N VAL A 152 -1.22 3.30 9.39
CA VAL A 152 -1.44 4.62 8.77
C VAL A 152 -1.97 5.64 9.78
N GLU A 153 -2.92 5.24 10.63
CA GLU A 153 -3.47 6.14 11.66
C GLU A 153 -2.42 6.50 12.71
N ASP A 154 -1.65 5.52 13.19
CA ASP A 154 -0.55 5.75 14.15
C ASP A 154 0.52 6.67 13.56
N ILE A 155 0.91 6.49 12.29
CA ILE A 155 1.87 7.37 11.62
C ILE A 155 1.35 8.81 11.58
N LYS A 156 0.08 9.01 11.21
CA LYS A 156 -0.52 10.34 11.14
C LYS A 156 -0.68 11.00 12.51
N ALA A 157 -0.85 10.21 13.55
CA ALA A 157 -1.05 10.70 14.92
C ALA A 157 0.27 10.99 15.64
N GLU A 158 1.29 10.15 15.44
CA GLU A 158 2.50 10.15 16.26
C GLU A 158 3.74 10.69 15.55
N VAL A 159 3.84 10.58 14.22
CA VAL A 159 5.07 10.94 13.50
C VAL A 159 5.10 12.46 13.25
N PRO A 160 6.08 13.19 13.82
CA PRO A 160 6.17 14.64 13.71
C PRO A 160 6.69 15.07 12.32
N ILE A 161 5.76 15.08 11.36
CA ILE A 161 5.95 15.53 9.98
C ILE A 161 4.92 16.62 9.69
N TRP A 162 5.38 17.74 9.12
CA TRP A 162 4.57 18.89 8.78
C TRP A 162 4.53 19.07 7.27
N LYS A 163 3.39 19.55 6.76
CA LYS A 163 3.22 19.89 5.34
C LYS A 163 3.05 21.40 5.18
N ARG A 164 3.81 21.98 4.26
CA ARG A 164 3.50 23.27 3.66
C ARG A 164 2.74 23.04 2.38
N GLN A 165 1.71 23.82 2.13
CA GLN A 165 0.99 23.76 0.87
C GLN A 165 1.34 24.98 0.01
N HIS A 166 1.52 24.73 -1.28
CA HIS A 166 1.68 25.77 -2.29
C HIS A 166 0.39 25.84 -3.10
N THR A 167 -0.18 27.03 -3.22
CA THR A 167 -1.43 27.27 -3.94
C THR A 167 -1.20 28.17 -5.15
N ALA A 168 -2.11 28.09 -6.13
CA ALA A 168 -2.09 28.96 -7.31
C ALA A 168 -2.32 30.45 -6.99
N SER A 169 -2.85 30.79 -5.81
CA SER A 169 -3.07 32.16 -5.33
C SER A 169 -1.81 32.83 -4.76
N GLY A 170 -0.75 32.05 -4.49
CA GLY A 170 0.59 32.54 -4.18
C GLY A 170 0.91 32.75 -2.69
N ALA A 171 -0.05 32.61 -1.77
CA ALA A 171 0.21 32.67 -0.33
C ALA A 171 0.31 31.25 0.26
N PRO A 172 1.51 30.78 0.68
CA PRO A 172 1.67 29.44 1.24
C PRO A 172 1.18 29.38 2.69
N HIS A 173 0.34 28.40 3.01
CA HIS A 173 -0.11 28.08 4.36
C HIS A 173 0.57 26.81 4.89
N TRP A 174 0.89 26.81 6.19
CA TRP A 174 1.43 25.64 6.88
C TRP A 174 0.30 24.89 7.57
N VAL A 175 0.31 23.57 7.43
CA VAL A 175 -0.63 22.67 8.12
C VAL A 175 0.18 21.65 8.90
N GLY A 176 -0.17 21.47 10.17
CA GLY A 176 0.51 20.61 11.13
C GLY A 176 -0.45 20.09 12.19
N LEU A 177 -0.01 19.09 12.95
CA LEU A 177 -0.72 18.65 14.15
C LEU A 177 -0.85 19.83 15.14
N PRO A 178 -1.94 19.93 15.92
CA PRO A 178 -2.08 20.91 17.00
C PRO A 178 -0.97 20.81 18.04
#